data_AF-A0AAW2IK71-F1
#
_entry.id   AF-A0AAW2IK71-F1
#
_cell.length_a   1.000
_cell.length_b   1.000
_cell.length_c   1.000
_cell.angle_alpha   90.00
_cell.angle_beta   90.00
_cell.angle_gamma   90.00
#
_symmetry.space_group_name_H-M   'P 1'
#
loop_
_entity.id
_entity.type
_entity.pdbx_description
1 polymer ?
#
loop_
_entity_poly.entity_id
_entity_poly.type
_entity_poly.pdbx_seq_one_letter_code
_entity_poly.pdbx_strand_id
1 'polypeptide(L)'
;MHLLWNLQTLIVKHDGGILNAPIEIWKMHQLKHVDVSSLRLPDPPIATGDLFVLPNLQKMCNIINLKFSEQVVKRIPNIKKLTLNYHHHYYDADDDLSSPQYCFENVGCLQKLEYLDCRFLGNIRRRYLVKGLSMLHSLNKLSLENSHLQWEDITTKIGSLPLLQVLKLGYHSVTGPMWETFEGQFSCMKFLQINNIHDLEYWTVRRAATFHASNALVL
;
A
#
# COMPACT_ATOMS: atom_id res chain seq x y z
N MET A 1 -23.43 22.44 -15.71
CA MET A 1 -22.98 21.17 -15.11
C MET A 1 -22.83 21.41 -13.61
N HIS A 2 -23.76 20.93 -12.79
CA HIS A 2 -23.73 21.17 -11.34
C HIS A 2 -22.68 20.25 -10.72
N LEU A 3 -21.52 20.79 -10.38
CA LEU A 3 -20.48 20.04 -9.70
C LEU A 3 -20.93 19.76 -8.26
N LEU A 4 -20.72 18.53 -7.80
CA LEU A 4 -21.07 18.06 -6.46
C LEU A 4 -20.08 18.60 -5.40
N TRP A 5 -19.89 19.92 -5.33
CA TRP A 5 -18.84 20.57 -4.54
C TRP A 5 -18.95 20.34 -3.03
N ASN A 6 -20.16 20.05 -2.53
CA ASN A 6 -20.41 19.78 -1.13
C ASN A 6 -20.35 18.29 -0.77
N LEU A 7 -20.06 17.41 -1.74
CA LEU A 7 -20.03 15.98 -1.50
C LEU A 7 -18.85 15.61 -0.59
N GLN A 8 -19.16 15.00 0.55
CA GLN A 8 -18.15 14.53 1.52
C GLN A 8 -17.86 13.04 1.41
N THR A 9 -18.80 12.26 0.89
CA THR A 9 -18.64 10.80 0.79
C THR A 9 -19.18 10.35 -0.56
N LEU A 10 -18.33 9.68 -1.33
CA LEU A 10 -18.66 9.04 -2.60
C LEU A 10 -18.61 7.53 -2.39
N ILE A 11 -19.76 6.87 -2.49
CA ILE A 11 -19.87 5.41 -2.45
C ILE A 11 -20.54 4.95 -3.74
N VAL A 12 -19.87 4.06 -4.46
CA VAL A 12 -20.41 3.46 -5.69
C VAL A 12 -20.11 1.98 -5.66
N LYS A 13 -21.16 1.15 -5.53
CA LYS A 13 -21.05 -0.30 -5.61
C LYS A 13 -21.56 -0.75 -6.97
N HIS A 14 -20.71 -1.46 -7.69
CA HIS A 14 -21.03 -2.08 -8.96
C HIS A 14 -20.32 -3.42 -9.07
N ASP A 15 -20.90 -4.31 -9.88
CA ASP A 15 -20.37 -5.65 -10.13
C ASP A 15 -19.49 -5.70 -11.41
N GLY A 16 -19.42 -4.59 -12.16
CA GLY A 16 -18.70 -4.46 -13.43
C GLY A 16 -17.26 -3.91 -13.32
N GLY A 17 -16.64 -3.64 -14.48
CA GLY A 17 -15.23 -3.27 -14.67
C GLY A 17 -14.73 -1.97 -14.01
N ILE A 18 -13.71 -1.33 -14.59
CA ILE A 18 -13.04 -0.19 -13.94
C ILE A 18 -13.79 1.11 -14.24
N LEU A 19 -14.25 1.80 -13.19
CA LEU A 19 -14.80 3.15 -13.29
C LEU A 19 -13.66 4.16 -13.39
N ASN A 20 -13.71 5.06 -14.38
CA ASN A 20 -12.75 6.16 -14.48
C ASN A 20 -13.35 7.40 -13.82
N ALA A 21 -12.64 7.97 -12.84
CA ALA A 21 -13.06 9.22 -12.22
C ALA A 21 -12.89 10.39 -13.20
N PRO A 22 -13.80 11.37 -13.17
CA PRO A 22 -13.63 12.61 -13.93
C PRO A 22 -12.49 13.45 -13.33
N ILE A 23 -11.84 14.31 -14.14
CA ILE A 23 -10.71 15.15 -13.69
C ILE A 23 -11.09 16.10 -12.55
N GLU A 24 -12.38 16.43 -12.47
CA GLU A 24 -12.99 17.26 -11.45
C GLU A 24 -12.96 16.65 -10.06
N ILE A 25 -12.68 15.36 -9.90
CA ILE A 25 -12.53 14.73 -8.58
C ILE A 25 -11.48 15.45 -7.73
N TRP A 26 -10.41 15.94 -8.36
CA TRP A 26 -9.35 16.71 -7.71
C TRP A 26 -9.81 18.09 -7.21
N LYS A 27 -10.96 18.59 -7.66
CA LYS A 27 -11.54 19.87 -7.23
C LYS A 27 -12.59 19.70 -6.11
N MET A 28 -12.85 18.47 -5.67
CA MET A 28 -13.87 18.16 -4.66
C MET A 28 -13.32 18.32 -3.24
N HIS A 29 -13.02 19.54 -2.83
CA HIS A 29 -12.34 19.86 -1.55
C HIS A 29 -13.07 19.35 -0.29
N GLN A 30 -14.39 19.16 -0.36
CA GLN A 30 -15.19 18.64 0.76
C GLN A 30 -15.12 17.11 0.89
N LEU A 31 -14.56 16.42 -0.10
CA LEU A 31 -14.51 14.97 -0.16
C LEU A 31 -13.63 14.42 0.96
N LYS A 32 -14.21 13.57 1.81
CA LYS A 32 -13.58 12.88 2.93
C LYS A 32 -13.36 11.41 2.64
N HIS A 33 -14.36 10.76 2.05
CA HIS A 33 -14.37 9.31 1.84
C HIS A 33 -14.73 8.96 0.40
N VAL A 34 -13.91 8.11 -0.21
CA VAL A 34 -14.18 7.49 -1.51
C VAL A 34 -14.15 5.98 -1.34
N ASP A 35 -15.27 5.33 -1.66
CA ASP A 35 -15.44 3.88 -1.56
C ASP A 35 -16.21 3.37 -2.79
N VAL A 36 -15.45 3.16 -3.85
CA VAL A 36 -15.96 2.68 -5.15
C VAL A 36 -15.46 1.25 -5.35
N SER A 37 -16.23 0.37 -6.00
CA SER A 37 -15.81 -1.03 -6.22
C SER A 37 -14.47 -1.15 -6.95
N SER A 38 -14.27 -0.38 -8.04
CA SER A 38 -13.00 -0.29 -8.78
C SER A 38 -12.86 1.10 -9.42
N LEU A 39 -12.02 1.98 -8.85
CA LEU A 39 -11.87 3.36 -9.33
C LEU A 39 -10.47 3.67 -9.85
N ARG A 40 -10.35 4.08 -11.11
CA ARG A 40 -9.13 4.68 -11.64
C ARG A 40 -9.21 6.20 -11.55
N LEU A 41 -8.21 6.81 -10.92
CA LEU A 41 -8.08 8.27 -10.88
C LEU A 41 -7.33 8.77 -12.12
N PRO A 42 -7.73 9.91 -12.69
CA PRO A 42 -6.94 10.55 -13.73
C PRO A 42 -5.69 11.18 -13.11
N ASP A 43 -4.63 11.29 -13.90
CA ASP A 43 -3.43 11.98 -13.46
C ASP A 43 -3.79 13.45 -13.13
N PRO A 44 -3.32 13.97 -11.97
CA PRO A 44 -3.60 15.34 -11.57
C PRO A 44 -3.03 16.35 -12.58
N PRO A 45 -3.76 17.44 -12.93
CA PRO A 45 -3.23 18.49 -13.80
C PRO A 45 -1.95 19.13 -13.21
N ILE A 46 -1.02 19.55 -14.07
CA ILE A 46 0.29 20.14 -13.69
C ILE A 46 0.16 21.54 -13.05
N ALA A 47 -1.05 22.00 -12.76
CA ALA A 47 -1.30 23.34 -12.23
C ALA A 47 -0.76 23.52 -10.80
N THR A 48 -0.02 24.61 -10.63
CA THR A 48 0.55 25.09 -9.37
C THR A 48 -0.51 25.88 -8.60
N GLY A 49 -1.30 25.23 -7.76
CA GLY A 49 -2.20 25.92 -6.85
C GLY A 49 -3.00 24.98 -5.94
N ASP A 50 -3.39 25.48 -4.78
CA ASP A 50 -4.12 24.73 -3.73
C ASP A 50 -5.50 24.21 -4.20
N LEU A 51 -6.01 24.73 -5.32
CA LEU A 51 -7.28 24.39 -5.96
C LEU A 51 -7.50 22.90 -6.27
N PHE A 52 -6.43 22.10 -6.22
CA PHE A 52 -6.49 20.67 -6.52
C PHE A 52 -6.08 19.78 -5.35
N VAL A 53 -5.82 20.38 -4.20
CA VAL A 53 -5.59 19.65 -2.96
C VAL A 53 -6.94 19.19 -2.44
N LEU A 54 -7.00 17.96 -1.95
CA LEU A 54 -8.17 17.39 -1.28
C LEU A 54 -7.90 17.38 0.23
N PRO A 55 -8.00 18.54 0.91
CA PRO A 55 -7.53 18.68 2.29
C PRO A 55 -8.34 17.84 3.26
N ASN A 56 -9.60 17.54 2.94
CA ASN A 56 -10.47 16.75 3.81
C ASN A 56 -10.42 15.25 3.54
N LEU A 57 -9.72 14.80 2.50
CA LEU A 57 -9.74 13.40 2.08
C LEU A 57 -8.95 12.53 3.06
N GLN A 58 -9.65 11.57 3.66
CA GLN A 58 -9.13 10.67 4.68
C GLN A 58 -9.17 9.20 4.28
N LYS A 59 -10.11 8.80 3.41
CA LYS A 59 -10.25 7.41 2.98
C LYS A 59 -10.42 7.31 1.47
N MET A 60 -9.64 6.45 0.85
CA MET A 60 -9.82 6.00 -0.53
C MET A 60 -9.76 4.47 -0.58
N CYS A 61 -10.81 3.86 -1.13
CA CYS A 61 -10.90 2.41 -1.28
C CYS A 61 -11.02 1.97 -2.74
N ASN A 62 -10.45 0.80 -2.99
CA ASN A 62 -10.28 0.09 -4.26
C ASN A 62 -9.81 0.98 -5.42
N ILE A 63 -8.74 1.76 -5.18
CA ILE A 63 -8.14 2.57 -6.23
C ILE A 63 -7.29 1.69 -7.14
N ILE A 64 -7.49 1.83 -8.45
CA ILE A 64 -6.84 1.05 -9.48
C ILE A 64 -5.60 1.78 -10.00
N ASN A 65 -4.45 1.11 -10.00
CA ASN A 65 -3.22 1.58 -10.65
C ASN A 65 -2.78 3.00 -10.24
N LEU A 66 -2.95 3.35 -8.95
CA LEU A 66 -2.55 4.68 -8.45
C LEU A 66 -1.04 4.90 -8.63
N LYS A 67 -0.66 5.96 -9.33
CA LYS A 67 0.72 6.42 -9.39
C LYS A 67 0.98 7.36 -8.22
N PHE A 68 1.96 7.07 -7.39
CA PHE A 68 2.41 7.95 -6.32
C PHE A 68 3.33 9.05 -6.86
N SER A 69 2.93 9.75 -7.92
CA SER A 69 3.70 10.91 -8.37
C SER A 69 3.71 11.98 -7.28
N GLU A 70 4.70 12.88 -7.31
CA GLU A 70 4.74 14.01 -6.37
C GLU A 70 3.43 14.82 -6.35
N GLN A 71 2.80 14.96 -7.52
CA GLN A 71 1.54 15.67 -7.67
C GLN A 71 0.40 14.96 -6.97
N VAL A 72 0.35 13.62 -7.00
CA VAL A 72 -0.68 12.85 -6.30
C VAL A 72 -0.48 12.96 -4.80
N VAL A 73 0.73 12.72 -4.27
CA VAL A 73 0.96 12.71 -2.82
C VAL A 73 0.75 14.09 -2.19
N LYS A 74 1.08 15.18 -2.90
CA LYS A 74 0.80 16.57 -2.46
C LYS A 74 -0.70 16.88 -2.39
N ARG A 75 -1.54 16.17 -3.15
CA ARG A 75 -2.99 16.41 -3.21
C ARG A 75 -3.80 15.66 -2.17
N ILE A 76 -3.24 14.60 -1.58
CA ILE A 76 -3.94 13.78 -0.55
C ILE A 76 -3.20 13.82 0.79
N PRO A 77 -2.83 15.00 1.32
CA PRO A 77 -1.92 15.12 2.46
C PRO A 77 -2.49 14.53 3.77
N ASN A 78 -3.80 14.36 3.85
CA ASN A 78 -4.52 13.91 5.05
C ASN A 78 -5.10 12.49 4.94
N ILE A 79 -4.67 11.72 3.92
CA ILE A 79 -5.13 10.35 3.74
C ILE A 79 -4.69 9.46 4.92
N LYS A 80 -5.66 8.77 5.51
CA LYS A 80 -5.47 7.83 6.63
C LYS A 80 -5.67 6.39 6.21
N LYS A 81 -6.53 6.14 5.23
CA LYS A 81 -6.87 4.80 4.75
C LYS A 81 -6.79 4.73 3.24
N LEU A 82 -5.95 3.84 2.72
CA LEU A 82 -5.77 3.62 1.29
C LEU A 82 -5.80 2.13 0.96
N THR A 83 -6.61 1.73 -0.03
CA THR A 83 -6.57 0.36 -0.57
C THR A 83 -6.43 0.39 -2.09
N LEU A 84 -5.48 -0.39 -2.59
CA LEU A 84 -4.98 -0.32 -3.95
C LEU A 84 -5.04 -1.69 -4.59
N ASN A 85 -5.50 -1.72 -5.84
CA ASN A 85 -5.39 -2.88 -6.71
C ASN A 85 -4.60 -2.47 -7.94
N TYR A 86 -3.47 -3.11 -8.15
CA TYR A 86 -2.68 -2.93 -9.36
C TYR A 86 -2.97 -4.08 -10.32
N HIS A 87 -3.32 -3.75 -11.55
CA HIS A 87 -3.55 -4.69 -12.63
C HIS A 87 -2.66 -4.32 -13.81
N HIS A 88 -1.76 -5.22 -14.19
CA HIS A 88 -0.99 -5.15 -15.43
C HIS A 88 -1.22 -6.43 -16.24
N HIS A 89 -1.49 -6.32 -17.53
CA HIS A 89 -1.68 -7.48 -18.39
C HIS A 89 -0.35 -8.23 -18.58
N TYR A 90 -0.41 -9.57 -18.55
CA TYR A 90 0.72 -10.47 -18.77
C TYR A 90 1.22 -10.48 -20.22
N TYR A 91 0.42 -9.98 -21.17
CA TYR A 91 0.71 -10.01 -22.61
C TYR A 91 1.53 -8.82 -23.10
N ASP A 92 1.78 -7.80 -22.28
CA ASP A 92 2.79 -6.76 -22.54
C ASP A 92 4.17 -7.30 -22.12
N ALA A 93 4.52 -8.47 -22.66
CA ALA A 93 5.83 -9.09 -22.50
C ALA A 93 6.74 -8.57 -23.60
N ASP A 94 7.51 -7.52 -23.32
CA ASP A 94 8.96 -7.52 -23.61
C ASP A 94 9.66 -6.19 -23.34
N ASP A 95 8.95 -5.08 -23.19
CA ASP A 95 9.64 -3.82 -22.93
C ASP A 95 9.68 -3.52 -21.44
N ASP A 96 10.76 -3.96 -20.79
CA ASP A 96 11.10 -3.58 -19.43
C ASP A 96 11.05 -2.04 -19.29
N LEU A 97 11.25 -1.24 -20.33
CA LEU A 97 11.11 0.23 -20.27
C LEU A 97 9.66 0.76 -20.31
N SER A 98 8.68 -0.06 -20.68
CA SER A 98 7.28 0.35 -20.88
C SER A 98 6.38 0.22 -19.66
N SER A 99 6.80 -0.53 -18.62
CA SER A 99 6.00 -0.71 -17.41
C SER A 99 5.74 0.65 -16.74
N PRO A 100 4.48 1.00 -16.43
CA PRO A 100 4.13 2.26 -15.81
C PRO A 100 4.90 2.45 -14.49
N GLN A 101 5.54 3.60 -14.35
CA GLN A 101 6.25 3.97 -13.12
C GLN A 101 5.22 4.43 -12.08
N TYR A 102 5.01 3.60 -11.04
CA TYR A 102 4.08 3.89 -9.95
C TYR A 102 4.70 4.74 -8.84
N CYS A 103 6.01 5.02 -8.90
CA CYS A 103 6.74 5.86 -7.93
C CYS A 103 6.53 5.42 -6.47
N PHE A 104 6.57 4.12 -6.19
CA PHE A 104 6.23 3.58 -4.87
C PHE A 104 7.04 4.16 -3.72
N GLU A 105 8.25 4.66 -3.97
CA GLU A 105 9.07 5.39 -3.00
C GLU A 105 8.33 6.59 -2.37
N ASN A 106 7.44 7.25 -3.12
CA ASN A 106 6.73 8.43 -2.68
C ASN A 106 5.54 8.11 -1.77
N VAL A 107 5.11 6.84 -1.63
CA VAL A 107 4.10 6.49 -0.62
C VAL A 107 4.56 6.91 0.77
N GLY A 108 5.87 6.91 1.01
CA GLY A 108 6.50 7.41 2.23
C GLY A 108 6.22 8.88 2.52
N CYS A 109 5.72 9.68 1.57
CA CYS A 109 5.30 11.06 1.84
C CYS A 109 3.94 11.14 2.57
N LEU A 110 3.16 10.06 2.60
CA LEU A 110 1.83 10.02 3.22
C LEU A 110 1.93 9.76 4.73
N GLN A 111 2.50 10.73 5.45
CA GLN A 111 2.86 10.61 6.88
C GLN A 111 1.67 10.44 7.84
N LYS A 112 0.42 10.61 7.36
CA LYS A 112 -0.81 10.39 8.14
C LYS A 112 -1.51 9.06 7.82
N LEU A 113 -0.91 8.25 6.95
CA LEU A 113 -1.48 6.98 6.52
C LEU A 113 -1.40 5.94 7.65
N GLU A 114 -2.56 5.46 8.09
CA GLU A 114 -2.73 4.52 9.20
C GLU A 114 -3.06 3.10 8.69
N TYR A 115 -3.69 2.99 7.52
CA TYR A 115 -4.05 1.74 6.86
C TYR A 115 -3.65 1.73 5.39
N LEU A 116 -2.85 0.74 5.01
CA LEU A 116 -2.50 0.46 3.62
C LEU A 116 -2.80 -0.99 3.28
N ASP A 117 -3.49 -1.19 2.17
CA ASP A 117 -3.79 -2.48 1.57
C ASP A 117 -3.39 -2.45 0.10
N CYS A 118 -2.47 -3.32 -0.31
CA CYS A 118 -1.97 -3.36 -1.68
C CYS A 118 -2.07 -4.78 -2.23
N ARG A 119 -2.87 -4.93 -3.29
CA ARG A 119 -2.92 -6.14 -4.11
C ARG A 119 -2.28 -5.86 -5.46
N PHE A 120 -1.38 -6.74 -5.88
CA PHE A 120 -0.74 -6.68 -7.20
C PHE A 120 -1.21 -7.85 -8.07
N LEU A 121 -1.62 -7.59 -9.30
CA LEU A 121 -2.02 -8.60 -10.27
C LEU A 121 -1.29 -8.33 -11.57
N GLY A 122 -0.50 -9.31 -12.02
CA GLY A 122 0.35 -9.18 -13.21
C GLY A 122 1.81 -8.84 -12.91
N ASN A 123 2.58 -8.66 -13.98
CA ASN A 123 3.99 -8.34 -13.91
C ASN A 123 4.21 -6.85 -13.62
N ILE A 124 4.19 -6.48 -12.35
CA ILE A 124 4.37 -5.10 -11.90
C ILE A 124 5.76 -4.93 -11.31
N ARG A 125 6.50 -3.93 -11.79
CA ARG A 125 7.75 -3.51 -11.16
C ARG A 125 7.47 -2.81 -9.84
N ARG A 126 7.83 -3.47 -8.75
CA ARG A 126 7.64 -3.00 -7.36
C ARG A 126 8.93 -2.39 -6.79
N ARG A 127 9.78 -1.86 -7.67
CA ARG A 127 11.04 -1.21 -7.26
C ARG A 127 10.73 -0.12 -6.24
N TYR A 128 11.55 -0.06 -5.19
CA TYR A 128 11.45 0.92 -4.11
C TYR A 128 10.15 0.90 -3.29
N LEU A 129 9.27 -0.10 -3.47
CA LEU A 129 8.08 -0.27 -2.64
C LEU A 129 8.45 -0.36 -1.15
N VAL A 130 9.41 -1.22 -0.81
CA VAL A 130 9.88 -1.39 0.56
C VAL A 130 10.44 -0.07 1.13
N LYS A 131 11.18 0.70 0.31
CA LYS A 131 11.71 2.01 0.71
C LYS A 131 10.58 2.95 1.11
N GLY A 132 9.55 3.06 0.28
CA GLY A 132 8.38 3.88 0.57
C GLY A 132 7.62 3.42 1.82
N LEU A 133 7.38 2.11 1.95
CA LEU A 133 6.70 1.52 3.11
C LEU A 133 7.46 1.78 4.42
N SER A 134 8.79 1.69 4.40
CA SER A 134 9.64 1.87 5.59
C SER A 134 9.56 3.27 6.21
N MET A 135 9.05 4.26 5.45
CA MET A 135 8.90 5.64 5.89
C MET A 135 7.51 5.96 6.47
N LEU A 136 6.58 4.99 6.48
CA LEU A 136 5.20 5.18 6.94
C LEU A 136 5.09 5.04 8.47
N HIS A 137 5.62 5.99 9.23
CA HIS A 137 5.70 5.89 10.69
C HIS A 137 4.34 5.90 11.41
N SER A 138 3.28 6.39 10.76
CA SER A 138 1.90 6.37 11.29
C SER A 138 1.14 5.08 10.98
N LEU A 139 1.75 4.14 10.23
CA LEU A 139 1.06 2.96 9.75
C LEU A 139 0.75 2.00 10.90
N ASN A 140 -0.53 1.76 11.14
CA ASN A 140 -1.01 0.79 12.11
C ASN A 140 -1.23 -0.58 11.46
N LYS A 141 -1.75 -0.59 10.23
CA LYS A 141 -2.11 -1.83 9.56
C LYS A 141 -1.64 -1.85 8.11
N LEU A 142 -0.94 -2.94 7.77
CA LEU A 142 -0.43 -3.22 6.44
C LEU A 142 -0.97 -4.57 5.96
N SER A 143 -1.52 -4.58 4.76
CA SER A 143 -1.95 -5.77 4.04
C SER A 143 -1.30 -5.80 2.66
N LEU A 144 -0.65 -6.91 2.34
CA LEU A 144 0.07 -7.09 1.08
C LEU A 144 -0.35 -8.42 0.43
N GLU A 145 -0.56 -8.39 -0.88
CA GLU A 145 -0.85 -9.57 -1.70
C GLU A 145 -0.13 -9.46 -3.04
N ASN A 146 0.57 -10.52 -3.44
CA ASN A 146 1.41 -10.59 -4.64
C ASN A 146 2.50 -9.50 -4.71
N SER A 147 3.01 -9.05 -3.57
CA SER A 147 4.09 -8.06 -3.51
C SER A 147 5.48 -8.62 -3.77
N HIS A 148 5.70 -9.94 -3.63
CA HIS A 148 6.99 -10.61 -3.80
C HIS A 148 8.16 -9.93 -3.06
N LEU A 149 7.92 -9.49 -1.82
CA LEU A 149 8.99 -8.93 -0.98
C LEU A 149 9.87 -10.05 -0.44
N GLN A 150 11.10 -9.76 -0.03
CA GLN A 150 11.91 -10.75 0.70
C GLN A 150 11.55 -10.74 2.19
N TRP A 151 11.70 -11.89 2.87
CA TRP A 151 11.54 -11.93 4.33
C TRP A 151 12.46 -10.95 5.06
N GLU A 152 13.68 -10.75 4.55
CA GLU A 152 14.63 -9.78 5.10
C GLU A 152 14.08 -8.34 5.03
N ASP A 153 13.41 -7.95 3.95
CA ASP A 153 12.79 -6.63 3.81
C ASP A 153 11.62 -6.46 4.81
N ILE A 154 10.80 -7.50 4.96
CA ILE A 154 9.71 -7.51 5.95
C ILE A 154 10.29 -7.32 7.35
N THR A 155 11.28 -8.11 7.72
CA THR A 155 11.92 -8.09 9.03
C THR A 155 12.62 -6.75 9.31
N THR A 156 13.52 -6.32 8.42
CA THR A 156 14.39 -5.15 8.68
C THR A 156 13.70 -3.81 8.47
N LYS A 157 12.74 -3.72 7.53
CA LYS A 157 12.08 -2.45 7.17
C LYS A 157 10.69 -2.34 7.76
N ILE A 158 9.84 -3.35 7.55
CA ILE A 158 8.47 -3.34 8.06
C ILE A 158 8.42 -3.61 9.56
N GLY A 159 9.29 -4.51 10.05
CA GLY A 159 9.43 -4.80 11.48
C GLY A 159 9.95 -3.64 12.31
N SER A 160 10.51 -2.61 11.68
CA SER A 160 10.96 -1.39 12.36
C SER A 160 9.88 -0.31 12.47
N LEU A 161 8.69 -0.52 11.90
CA LEU A 161 7.61 0.47 11.95
C LEU A 161 7.05 0.60 13.38
N PRO A 162 7.06 1.81 13.97
CA PRO A 162 6.87 1.99 15.41
C PRO A 162 5.43 1.77 15.87
N LEU A 163 4.45 1.91 14.97
CA LEU A 163 3.02 1.85 15.29
C LEU A 163 2.30 0.66 14.64
N LEU A 164 3.02 -0.21 13.93
CA LEU A 164 2.43 -1.32 13.19
C LEU A 164 1.88 -2.37 14.16
N GLN A 165 0.55 -2.51 14.21
CA GLN A 165 -0.16 -3.47 15.05
C GLN A 165 -0.66 -4.67 14.26
N VAL A 166 -0.92 -4.52 12.96
CA VAL A 166 -1.54 -5.55 12.15
C VAL A 166 -0.76 -5.73 10.84
N LEU A 167 -0.18 -6.90 10.66
CA LEU A 167 0.46 -7.30 9.40
C LEU A 167 -0.32 -8.46 8.77
N LYS A 168 -0.72 -8.29 7.51
CA LYS A 168 -1.36 -9.34 6.72
C LYS A 168 -0.56 -9.58 5.44
N LEU A 169 -0.12 -10.81 5.27
CA LEU A 169 0.68 -11.30 4.15
C LEU A 169 -0.15 -12.38 3.45
N GLY A 170 -0.66 -12.04 2.27
CA GLY A 170 -1.45 -12.94 1.43
C GLY A 170 -0.62 -13.63 0.34
N TYR A 171 -1.33 -14.25 -0.60
CA TYR A 171 -0.77 -14.99 -1.74
C TYR A 171 0.43 -14.29 -2.39
N HIS A 172 1.59 -14.97 -2.46
CA HIS A 172 2.88 -14.46 -2.97
C HIS A 172 3.27 -13.04 -2.51
N SER A 173 2.87 -12.63 -1.31
CA SER A 173 3.28 -11.33 -0.77
C SER A 173 4.76 -11.30 -0.36
N VAL A 174 5.30 -12.43 0.08
CA VAL A 174 6.70 -12.59 0.48
C VAL A 174 7.29 -13.82 -0.21
N THR A 175 8.60 -13.81 -0.42
CA THR A 175 9.36 -14.92 -0.97
C THR A 175 10.51 -15.35 -0.06
N GLY A 176 10.86 -16.62 -0.14
CA GLY A 176 11.98 -17.25 0.53
C GLY A 176 11.55 -18.25 1.61
N PRO A 177 12.39 -19.27 1.89
CA PRO A 177 12.01 -20.37 2.76
C PRO A 177 12.10 -20.10 4.25
N MET A 178 12.79 -19.02 4.64
CA MET A 178 13.12 -18.74 6.01
C MET A 178 12.69 -17.32 6.37
N TRP A 179 11.83 -17.22 7.38
CA TRP A 179 11.56 -15.96 8.05
C TRP A 179 12.33 -15.90 9.36
N GLU A 180 13.29 -14.98 9.44
CA GLU A 180 14.03 -14.70 10.65
C GLU A 180 13.59 -13.36 11.22
N THR A 181 13.29 -13.33 12.51
CA THR A 181 12.90 -12.12 13.25
C THR A 181 13.84 -11.87 14.41
N PHE A 182 14.06 -10.61 14.76
CA PHE A 182 14.94 -10.20 15.84
C PHE A 182 14.15 -9.61 17.00
N GLU A 183 14.63 -9.82 18.22
CA GLU A 183 14.09 -9.17 19.41
C GLU A 183 14.06 -7.64 19.25
N GLY A 184 12.93 -7.03 19.57
CA GLY A 184 12.68 -5.60 19.40
C GLY A 184 12.03 -5.21 18.07
N GLN A 185 12.03 -6.08 17.06
CA GLN A 185 11.21 -5.88 15.86
C GLN A 185 9.74 -6.18 16.12
N PHE A 186 8.87 -5.55 15.32
CA PHE A 186 7.42 -5.68 15.42
C PHE A 186 6.90 -5.38 16.84
N SER A 187 7.51 -4.41 17.51
CA SER A 187 7.30 -4.13 18.95
C SER A 187 5.85 -3.81 19.33
N CYS A 188 5.06 -3.25 18.41
CA CYS A 188 3.64 -2.95 18.60
C CYS A 188 2.69 -3.98 17.96
N MET A 189 3.21 -5.04 17.34
CA MET A 189 2.41 -5.99 16.57
C MET A 189 1.50 -6.80 17.50
N LYS A 190 0.21 -6.82 17.18
CA LYS A 190 -0.85 -7.54 17.89
C LYS A 190 -1.47 -8.64 17.05
N PHE A 191 -1.40 -8.51 15.73
CA PHE A 191 -2.00 -9.44 14.80
C PHE A 191 -1.09 -9.67 13.60
N LEU A 192 -0.83 -10.93 13.33
CA LEU A 192 -0.13 -11.40 12.14
C LEU A 192 -1.02 -12.42 11.44
N GLN A 193 -1.21 -12.24 10.13
CA GLN A 193 -1.83 -13.24 9.27
C GLN A 193 -0.90 -13.51 8.11
N ILE A 194 -0.54 -14.79 7.94
CA ILE A 194 0.17 -15.30 6.78
C ILE A 194 -0.77 -16.29 6.12
N ASN A 195 -1.07 -16.09 4.84
CA ASN A 195 -1.99 -16.94 4.09
C ASN A 195 -1.48 -17.15 2.66
N ASN A 196 -1.56 -18.39 2.19
CA ASN A 196 -1.14 -18.79 0.84
C ASN A 196 0.30 -18.37 0.49
N ILE A 197 1.21 -18.48 1.46
CA ILE A 197 2.67 -18.39 1.23
C ILE A 197 3.18 -19.82 1.17
N HIS A 198 3.60 -20.25 -0.03
CA HIS A 198 3.93 -21.65 -0.30
C HIS A 198 5.39 -22.00 -0.04
N ASP A 199 6.26 -21.00 -0.02
CA ASP A 199 7.69 -21.18 0.10
C ASP A 199 8.20 -21.08 1.53
N LEU A 200 7.44 -20.48 2.46
CA LEU A 200 7.84 -20.41 3.87
C LEU A 200 7.88 -21.81 4.50
N GLU A 201 9.08 -22.27 4.84
CA GLU A 201 9.34 -23.57 5.49
C GLU A 201 9.69 -23.41 6.97
N TYR A 202 10.39 -22.31 7.33
CA TYR A 202 10.93 -22.11 8.67
C TYR A 202 10.67 -20.70 9.19
N TRP A 203 10.26 -20.60 10.45
CA TRP A 203 10.18 -19.33 11.17
C TRP A 203 10.99 -19.39 12.47
N THR A 204 11.94 -18.45 12.62
CA THR A 204 12.80 -18.36 13.81
C THR A 204 12.83 -16.96 14.40
N VAL A 205 13.04 -16.93 15.71
CA VAL A 205 13.23 -15.70 16.48
C VAL A 205 14.64 -15.72 17.06
N ARG A 206 15.48 -14.76 16.66
CA ARG A 206 16.79 -14.51 17.26
C ARG A 206 16.63 -13.52 18.42
N ARG A 207 17.01 -13.96 19.61
CA ARG A 207 17.18 -13.08 20.78
C ARG A 207 18.53 -12.38 20.71
N ALA A 208 18.61 -11.15 21.23
CA ALA A 208 19.91 -10.55 21.47
C ALA A 208 20.69 -11.45 22.45
N ALA A 209 21.99 -11.64 22.22
CA ALA A 209 22.80 -12.63 22.91
C ALA A 209 22.86 -12.39 24.44
N THR A 210 21.86 -12.90 25.14
CA THR A 210 21.93 -13.33 26.54
C THR A 210 21.43 -14.78 26.55
N PHE A 211 22.41 -15.69 26.48
CA PHE A 211 22.33 -17.13 26.71
C PHE A 211 21.06 -17.90 26.24
N HIS A 212 21.28 -18.73 25.20
CA HIS A 212 20.57 -19.97 24.81
C HIS A 212 19.04 -20.02 24.87
N ALA A 213 18.40 -19.95 23.70
CA ALA A 213 17.52 -20.98 23.12
C ALA A 213 16.81 -20.40 21.89
N SER A 214 17.17 -20.86 20.70
CA SER A 214 16.39 -20.61 19.49
C SER A 214 15.23 -21.60 19.45
N ASN A 215 14.04 -21.15 19.82
CA ASN A 215 12.82 -21.90 19.55
C ASN A 215 12.43 -21.64 18.09
N ALA A 216 12.61 -22.63 17.23
CA ALA A 216 12.02 -22.62 15.89
C ALA A 216 10.57 -23.10 15.99
N LEU A 217 9.64 -22.33 15.44
CA LEU A 217 8.27 -22.80 15.26
C LEU A 217 8.17 -23.35 13.82
N VAL A 218 7.84 -24.63 13.70
CA VAL A 218 7.47 -25.22 12.39
C VAL A 218 5.97 -24.98 12.23
N LEU A 219 5.59 -24.26 11.18
CA LEU A 219 4.19 -23.90 10.87
C LEU A 219 3.47 -25.03 10.12
#